data_AF-A0A0D0AYG2-F1
#
_entry.id   AF-A0A0D0AYG2-F1
#
_cell.length_a   1.000
_cell.length_b   1.000
_cell.length_c   1.000
_cell.angle_alpha   90.00
_cell.angle_beta   90.00
_cell.angle_gamma   90.00
#
_symmetry.space_group_name_H-M   'P 1'
#
loop_
_entity.id
_entity.type
_entity.pdbx_description
1 polymer ?
#
loop_
_entity_poly.entity_id
_entity_poly.type
_entity_poly.pdbx_seq_one_letter_code
_entity_poly.pdbx_strand_id
1 'polypeptide(L)'
;MGKYNHIPELSGSENYVGWSTKMQYALACEDLWCHVNNKSDPADLLGQPSYLPVPLDPLNVTTAEKTSMRMWLLDDMKAKDLITWRLSSSV
;
A
#
# COMPACT_ATOMS: atom_id res chain seq x y z
N MET A 1 -20.70 -3.20 -10.14
CA MET A 1 -19.40 -3.33 -10.84
C MET A 1 -18.31 -3.09 -9.79
N GLY A 2 -17.33 -3.99 -9.67
CA GLY A 2 -16.35 -3.94 -8.57
C GLY A 2 -15.41 -2.73 -8.67
N LYS A 3 -15.12 -2.09 -7.53
CA LYS A 3 -14.32 -0.85 -7.37
C LYS A 3 -13.00 -0.86 -8.16
N TYR A 4 -12.40 -2.03 -8.30
CA TYR A 4 -11.07 -2.22 -8.86
C TYR A 4 -11.04 -3.06 -10.15
N ASN A 5 -12.19 -3.34 -10.76
CA ASN A 5 -12.29 -4.17 -11.97
C ASN A 5 -11.53 -3.61 -13.19
N HIS A 6 -11.16 -2.34 -13.14
CA HIS A 6 -10.38 -1.66 -14.18
C HIS A 6 -8.86 -1.96 -14.11
N ILE A 7 -8.38 -2.55 -13.01
CA ILE A 7 -7.00 -2.97 -12.83
C ILE A 7 -6.83 -4.33 -13.53
N PRO A 8 -5.95 -4.45 -14.54
CA PRO A 8 -5.67 -5.72 -15.18
C PRO A 8 -5.01 -6.68 -14.19
N GLU A 9 -5.01 -7.97 -14.49
CA GLU A 9 -4.13 -8.91 -13.79
C GLU A 9 -2.70 -8.78 -14.31
N LEU A 10 -1.70 -8.93 -13.43
CA LEU A 10 -0.30 -8.98 -13.83
C LEU A 10 0.00 -10.38 -14.40
N SER A 11 0.25 -10.46 -15.71
CA SER A 11 0.54 -11.70 -16.43
C SER A 11 2.03 -11.88 -16.74
N GLY A 12 2.78 -10.79 -16.76
CA GLY A 12 4.18 -10.81 -17.13
C GLY A 12 4.78 -9.42 -17.30
N SER A 13 6.02 -9.39 -17.78
CA SER A 13 6.77 -8.14 -17.97
C SER A 13 6.13 -7.21 -19.02
N GLU A 14 5.41 -7.79 -19.98
CA GLU A 14 4.75 -7.08 -21.08
C GLU A 14 3.65 -6.14 -20.62
N ASN A 15 2.94 -6.47 -19.54
CA ASN A 15 1.85 -5.64 -19.02
C ASN A 15 2.20 -4.95 -17.69
N TYR A 16 3.40 -5.17 -17.16
CA TYR A 16 3.84 -4.64 -15.86
C TYR A 16 3.72 -3.12 -15.73
N VAL A 17 4.12 -2.35 -16.74
CA VAL A 17 4.06 -0.87 -16.67
C VAL A 17 2.62 -0.37 -16.59
N GLY A 18 1.72 -0.92 -17.42
CA GLY A 18 0.30 -0.56 -17.39
C GLY A 18 -0.39 -1.02 -16.11
N TRP A 19 -0.04 -2.21 -15.63
CA TRP A 19 -0.52 -2.77 -14.36
C TRP A 19 -0.08 -1.90 -13.17
N SER A 20 1.22 -1.61 -13.06
CA SER A 20 1.81 -0.87 -11.93
C SER A 20 1.26 0.55 -11.84
N THR A 21 1.07 1.23 -12.98
CA THR A 21 0.45 2.57 -13.03
C THR A 21 -0.99 2.54 -12.50
N LYS A 22 -1.80 1.56 -12.94
CA LYS A 22 -3.19 1.43 -12.47
C LYS A 22 -3.27 1.02 -11.01
N MET A 23 -2.37 0.14 -10.56
CA MET A 23 -2.27 -0.26 -9.16
C MET A 23 -1.88 0.93 -8.28
N GLN A 24 -0.91 1.74 -8.72
CA GLN A 24 -0.52 2.97 -8.03
C GLN A 24 -1.71 3.92 -7.87
N TYR A 25 -2.50 4.16 -8.92
CA TYR A 25 -3.69 5.02 -8.81
C TYR A 25 -4.75 4.45 -7.88
N ALA A 26 -4.99 3.13 -7.93
CA ALA A 26 -5.94 2.49 -7.04
C ALA A 26 -5.52 2.60 -5.57
N LEU A 27 -4.23 2.39 -5.27
CA LEU A 27 -3.67 2.55 -3.93
C LEU A 27 -3.67 4.02 -3.50
N ALA A 28 -3.33 4.96 -4.37
CA ALA A 28 -3.33 6.39 -4.07
C ALA A 28 -4.74 6.92 -3.75
N CYS A 29 -5.77 6.46 -4.45
CA CYS A 29 -7.16 6.79 -4.14
C CYS A 29 -7.61 6.31 -2.75
N GLU A 30 -6.95 5.29 -2.19
CA GLU A 30 -7.22 4.75 -0.85
C GLU A 30 -6.22 5.26 0.21
N ASP A 31 -5.31 6.17 -0.15
CA ASP A 31 -4.19 6.60 0.70
C ASP A 31 -3.25 5.46 1.15
N LEU A 32 -3.14 4.41 0.32
CA LEU A 32 -2.35 3.21 0.59
C LEU A 32 -1.02 3.17 -0.15
N TRP A 33 -0.79 4.08 -1.11
CA TRP A 33 0.44 4.08 -1.92
C TRP A 33 1.70 4.28 -1.07
N CYS A 34 1.59 5.08 0.00
CA CYS A 34 2.66 5.31 0.97
C CYS A 34 3.15 4.04 1.67
N HIS A 35 2.34 2.98 1.75
CA HIS A 35 2.76 1.69 2.33
C HIS A 35 3.58 0.82 1.38
N VAL A 36 3.56 1.12 0.07
CA VAL A 36 4.21 0.32 -0.98
C VAL A 36 5.41 1.05 -1.55
N ASN A 37 5.33 2.37 -1.68
CA ASN A 37 6.42 3.18 -2.19
C ASN A 37 7.57 3.23 -1.19
N ASN A 38 8.79 3.08 -1.68
CA ASN A 38 10.02 3.30 -0.91
C ASN A 38 10.82 4.51 -1.41
N LYS A 39 10.36 5.17 -2.49
CA LYS A 39 11.01 6.34 -3.06
C LYS A 39 10.61 7.58 -2.27
N SER A 40 11.61 8.26 -1.72
CA SER A 40 11.44 9.62 -1.23
C SER A 40 11.61 10.59 -2.39
N ASP A 41 10.53 10.83 -3.13
CA ASP A 41 10.46 12.00 -4.01
C ASP A 41 9.87 13.17 -3.22
N PRO A 42 10.63 14.23 -2.91
CA PRO A 42 10.13 15.37 -2.16
C PRO A 42 9.02 16.14 -2.90
N ALA A 43 8.83 15.91 -4.20
CA ALA A 43 7.71 16.47 -4.97
C ALA A 43 6.45 15.56 -4.97
N ASP A 44 6.58 14.30 -4.55
CA ASP A 44 5.47 13.34 -4.51
C ASP A 44 4.82 13.34 -3.11
N LEU A 45 3.88 14.27 -2.91
CA LEU A 45 3.11 14.39 -1.67
C LEU A 45 2.26 13.15 -1.36
N LEU A 46 1.91 12.33 -2.38
CA LEU A 46 1.14 11.09 -2.22
C LEU A 46 2.04 9.85 -2.05
N GLY A 47 3.33 9.99 -2.31
CA GLY A 47 4.32 8.92 -2.35
C GLY A 47 5.34 8.97 -1.23
N GLN A 48 5.20 9.81 -0.22
CA GLN A 48 6.08 9.70 0.94
C GLN A 48 5.92 8.32 1.59
N PRO A 49 7.02 7.56 1.76
CA PRO A 49 6.94 6.24 2.37
C PRO A 49 6.44 6.38 3.80
N SER A 50 5.38 5.64 4.11
CA SER A 50 4.85 5.51 5.45
C SER A 50 5.57 4.36 6.15
N TYR A 51 5.90 4.56 7.42
CA TYR A 51 6.58 3.56 8.24
C TYR A 51 5.76 3.25 9.46
N LEU A 52 5.85 1.98 9.92
CA LEU A 52 5.22 1.57 11.16
C LEU A 52 5.67 2.52 12.29
N PRO A 53 4.74 3.20 12.98
CA PRO A 53 5.09 4.08 14.08
C PRO A 53 5.85 3.31 15.17
N VAL A 54 6.87 3.96 15.73
CA VAL A 54 7.66 3.42 16.83
C VAL A 54 7.25 4.13 18.12
N PRO A 55 6.94 3.40 19.20
CA PRO A 55 6.66 4.01 20.49
C PRO A 55 7.82 4.86 20.99
N LEU A 56 7.52 5.98 21.64
CA LEU A 56 8.54 6.85 22.23
C LEU A 56 9.29 6.14 23.38
N ASP A 57 8.56 5.38 24.19
CA ASP A 57 9.10 4.48 25.21
C ASP A 57 8.59 3.05 24.97
N PRO A 58 9.44 2.12 24.50
CA PRO A 58 9.05 0.73 24.25
C PRO A 58 8.54 -0.01 25.49
N LEU A 59 8.92 0.41 26.70
CA LEU A 59 8.48 -0.21 27.94
C LEU A 59 7.11 0.29 28.39
N ASN A 60 6.67 1.46 27.90
CA ASN A 60 5.44 2.13 28.31
C ASN A 60 4.62 2.61 27.11
N VAL A 61 4.32 1.69 26.19
CA VAL A 61 3.52 2.02 24.99
C VAL A 61 2.10 2.44 25.37
N THR A 62 1.77 3.68 25.02
CA THR A 62 0.46 4.28 25.28
C THR A 62 -0.65 3.65 24.42
N THR A 63 -1.90 3.83 24.85
CA THR A 63 -3.06 3.38 24.06
C THR A 63 -3.13 4.07 22.70
N ALA A 64 -2.75 5.35 22.63
CA ALA A 64 -2.73 6.10 21.37
C ALA A 64 -1.71 5.51 20.38
N GLU A 65 -0.48 5.25 20.83
CA GLU A 65 0.56 4.62 20.00
C GLU A 65 0.13 3.22 19.52
N LYS A 66 -0.44 2.39 20.42
CA LYS A 66 -0.98 1.07 20.04
C LYS A 66 -2.04 1.17 18.94
N THR A 67 -2.94 2.13 19.05
CA THR A 67 -3.96 2.38 18.03
C THR A 67 -3.34 2.80 16.71
N SER A 68 -2.41 3.76 16.72
CA SER A 68 -1.71 4.21 15.50
C SER A 68 -0.94 3.07 14.82
N MET A 69 -0.20 2.27 15.58
CA MET A 69 0.50 1.08 15.07
C MET A 69 -0.47 0.07 14.46
N ARG A 70 -1.59 -0.21 15.14
CA ARG A 70 -2.61 -1.14 14.65
C ARG A 70 -3.27 -0.65 13.37
N MET A 71 -3.61 0.64 13.29
CA MET A 71 -4.20 1.24 12.10
C MET A 71 -3.23 1.14 10.92
N TRP A 72 -1.96 1.48 11.14
CA TRP A 72 -0.92 1.34 10.12
C TRP A 72 -0.80 -0.10 9.60
N LEU A 73 -0.81 -1.10 10.50
CA LEU A 73 -0.75 -2.51 10.11
C LEU A 73 -1.98 -2.96 9.30
N LEU A 74 -3.17 -2.45 9.64
CA LEU A 74 -4.39 -2.75 8.88
C LEU A 74 -4.31 -2.19 7.46
N ASP A 75 -3.80 -0.98 7.30
CA ASP A 75 -3.67 -0.33 6.00
C ASP A 75 -2.57 -0.98 5.15
N ASP A 76 -1.44 -1.36 5.76
CA ASP A 76 -0.40 -2.17 5.12
C ASP A 76 -0.94 -3.52 4.60
N MET A 77 -1.76 -4.21 5.40
CA MET A 77 -2.40 -5.47 4.97
C MET A 77 -3.38 -5.24 3.81
N LYS A 78 -4.17 -4.16 3.82
CA LYS A 78 -5.08 -3.83 2.71
C LYS A 78 -4.32 -3.57 1.41
N ALA A 79 -3.20 -2.83 1.50
CA ALA A 79 -2.37 -2.55 0.33
C ALA A 79 -1.83 -3.85 -0.29
N LYS A 80 -1.31 -4.75 0.54
CA LYS A 80 -0.80 -6.06 0.13
C LYS A 80 -1.89 -6.97 -0.44
N ASP A 81 -3.07 -6.98 0.17
CA ASP A 81 -4.22 -7.76 -0.32
C ASP A 81 -4.66 -7.29 -1.72
N LEU A 82 -4.76 -5.97 -1.93
CA LEU A 82 -5.12 -5.41 -3.23
C LEU A 82 -4.10 -5.77 -4.33
N ILE A 83 -2.80 -5.68 -4.01
CA ILE A 83 -1.73 -6.09 -4.91
C ILE A 83 -1.87 -7.57 -5.26
N THR A 84 -1.98 -8.42 -4.23
CA THR A 84 -2.02 -9.88 -4.38
C THR A 84 -3.23 -10.34 -5.18
N TRP A 85 -4.40 -9.73 -4.97
CA TRP A 85 -5.62 -10.04 -5.71
C TRP A 85 -5.52 -9.77 -7.22
N ARG A 86 -4.55 -8.95 -7.65
CA ARG A 86 -4.30 -8.65 -9.07
C ARG A 86 -3.03 -9.29 -9.62
N LEU A 87 -2.42 -10.20 -8.87
CA LEU A 87 -1.40 -11.11 -9.42
C LEU A 87 -2.13 -12.28 -10.09
N SER A 88 -1.72 -12.66 -11.30
CA SER A 88 -2.27 -13.87 -11.91
C SER A 88 -1.91 -15.09 -11.05
N SER A 89 -2.89 -15.95 -10.78
CA SER A 89 -2.70 -17.16 -9.98
C SER A 89 -2.13 -18.34 -10.78
N SER A 90 -1.43 -18.07 -11.88
CA SER A 90 -0.87 -19.10 -12.76
C SER A 90 0.29 -19.82 -12.07
N VAL A 91 -0.07 -20.78 -11.21
CA VAL A 91 0.71 -21.97 -10.87
C VAL A 91 0.26 -23.10 -11.78
#